data_AF-A0A929YKX6-F1
#
_entry.id   AF-A0A929YKX6-F1
#
_cell.length_a   1.000
_cell.length_b   1.000
_cell.length_c   1.000
_cell.angle_alpha   90.00
_cell.angle_beta   90.00
_cell.angle_gamma   90.00
#
_symmetry.space_group_name_H-M   'P 1'
#
loop_
_entity.id
_entity.type
_entity.pdbx_description
1 polymer ?
#
loop_
_entity_poly.entity_id
_entity_poly.type
_entity_poly.pdbx_seq_one_letter_code
_entity_poly.pdbx_strand_id
1 'polypeptide(L)'
;MDLGDIRRGIDQVNRDLVGLLNKRFDLVDRVGLYKFIEGLEIENKSREHDIKASLLRDFDLKDEAIVGLFEYIIDVSKTRQARNFDNYKRLREACMNKSENILLVGMPGSGKTTIGKKLSSFMNKDFVDVDEIIYKENKSRPGEIIEKHGEDYFRNLETLVLERVLMKQGKIIATGGGLVVRDENLDLIKKSSNLVFYIDRKLEDLDIEGRPLSQGGLKQLEDLYRFRNKRYESISTYKLYNDDIYDTVYSIVKIYTSL
;
A
#
# COMPACT_ATOMS: atom_id res chain seq x y z
N MET A 1 -31.27 -29.64 26.48
CA MET A 1 -31.06 -28.94 25.20
C MET A 1 -32.13 -29.45 24.26
N ASP A 2 -33.07 -28.60 23.86
CA ASP A 2 -34.12 -29.01 22.91
C ASP A 2 -33.62 -28.92 21.46
N LEU A 3 -34.38 -29.45 20.51
CA LEU A 3 -34.02 -29.41 19.09
C LEU A 3 -33.83 -27.97 18.58
N GLY A 4 -34.55 -26.99 19.14
CA GLY A 4 -34.43 -25.58 18.82
C GLY A 4 -33.09 -25.00 19.29
N ASP A 5 -32.63 -25.36 20.48
CA ASP A 5 -31.31 -24.97 21.01
C ASP A 5 -30.18 -25.50 20.12
N ILE A 6 -30.25 -26.78 19.72
CA ILE A 6 -29.23 -27.40 18.86
C ILE A 6 -29.18 -26.69 17.50
N ARG A 7 -30.34 -26.41 16.90
CA ARG A 7 -30.41 -25.69 15.62
C ARG A 7 -29.86 -24.27 15.70
N ARG A 8 -30.18 -23.52 16.77
CA ARG A 8 -29.60 -22.20 17.02
C ARG A 8 -28.07 -22.26 17.16
N GLY A 9 -27.56 -23.31 17.79
CA GLY A 9 -26.12 -23.58 17.85
C GLY A 9 -25.50 -23.75 16.47
N ILE A 10 -26.11 -24.57 15.60
CA ILE A 10 -25.67 -24.75 14.20
C ILE A 10 -25.70 -23.42 13.44
N ASP A 11 -26.76 -22.64 13.57
CA ASP A 11 -26.87 -21.34 12.89
C ASP A 11 -25.77 -20.36 13.32
N GLN A 12 -25.36 -20.39 14.59
CA GLN A 12 -24.25 -19.57 15.07
C GLN A 12 -22.93 -20.01 14.45
N VAL A 13 -22.64 -21.32 14.42
CA VAL A 13 -21.43 -21.85 13.78
C VAL A 13 -21.39 -21.51 12.30
N ASN A 14 -22.53 -21.59 11.60
CA ASN A 14 -22.62 -21.21 10.19
C ASN A 14 -22.28 -19.74 9.96
N ARG A 15 -22.74 -18.83 10.85
CA ARG A 15 -22.36 -17.41 10.79
C ARG A 15 -20.85 -17.23 10.96
N ASP A 16 -20.26 -17.95 11.90
CA ASP A 16 -18.82 -17.87 12.16
C ASP A 16 -18.00 -18.41 10.96
N LEU A 17 -18.43 -19.52 10.36
CA LEU A 17 -17.83 -20.08 9.14
C LEU A 17 -17.88 -19.10 7.97
N VAL A 18 -19.02 -18.44 7.74
CA VAL A 18 -19.14 -17.41 6.69
C VAL A 18 -18.15 -16.26 6.96
N GLY A 19 -18.05 -15.81 8.21
CA GLY A 19 -17.08 -14.79 8.61
C GLY A 19 -15.63 -15.18 8.34
N LEU A 20 -15.26 -16.43 8.64
CA LEU A 20 -13.91 -16.95 8.38
C LEU A 20 -13.64 -17.11 6.88
N LEU A 21 -14.62 -17.56 6.11
CA LEU A 21 -14.50 -17.69 4.66
C LEU A 21 -14.31 -16.32 3.98
N ASN A 22 -15.05 -15.29 4.42
CA ASN A 22 -14.86 -13.94 3.91
C ASN A 22 -13.45 -13.42 4.18
N LYS A 23 -12.96 -13.54 5.43
CA LYS A 23 -11.58 -13.17 5.79
C LYS A 23 -10.55 -13.91 4.94
N ARG A 24 -10.77 -15.20 4.70
CA ARG A 24 -9.90 -16.01 3.84
C ARG A 24 -9.92 -15.49 2.40
N PHE A 25 -11.08 -15.14 1.86
CA PHE A 25 -11.17 -14.62 0.49
C PHE A 25 -10.57 -13.22 0.33
N ASP A 26 -10.60 -12.38 1.36
CA ASP A 26 -9.86 -11.11 1.37
C ASP A 26 -8.34 -11.36 1.22
N LEU A 27 -7.80 -12.36 1.94
CA LEU A 27 -6.40 -12.78 1.79
C LEU A 27 -6.12 -13.35 0.39
N VAL A 28 -7.06 -14.12 -0.18
CA VAL A 28 -6.95 -14.64 -1.55
C VAL A 28 -6.87 -13.50 -2.57
N ASP A 29 -7.64 -12.42 -2.39
CA ASP A 29 -7.59 -11.26 -3.26
C ASP A 29 -6.26 -10.52 -3.16
N ARG A 30 -5.73 -10.34 -1.95
CA ARG A 30 -4.40 -9.74 -1.74
C ARG A 30 -3.30 -10.57 -2.38
N VAL A 31 -3.33 -11.89 -2.22
CA VAL A 31 -2.40 -12.80 -2.92
C VAL A 31 -2.57 -12.71 -4.43
N GLY A 32 -3.81 -12.58 -4.92
CA GLY A 32 -4.09 -12.37 -6.34
C GLY A 32 -3.44 -11.09 -6.87
N LEU A 33 -3.64 -9.96 -6.18
CA LEU A 33 -3.03 -8.69 -6.57
C LEU A 33 -1.50 -8.74 -6.49
N TYR A 34 -0.93 -9.34 -5.45
CA TYR A 34 0.51 -9.61 -5.34
C TYR A 34 1.01 -10.34 -6.59
N LYS A 35 0.41 -11.49 -6.92
CA LYS A 35 0.83 -12.30 -8.06
C LYS A 35 0.73 -11.53 -9.37
N PHE A 36 -0.33 -10.76 -9.56
CA PHE A 36 -0.50 -9.95 -10.76
C PHE A 36 0.60 -8.88 -10.90
N ILE A 37 0.97 -8.22 -9.81
CA ILE A 37 2.02 -7.19 -9.80
C ILE A 37 3.40 -7.81 -10.03
N GLU A 38 3.67 -8.97 -9.43
CA GLU A 38 4.95 -9.68 -9.56
C GLU A 38 5.05 -10.56 -10.81
N GLY A 39 4.00 -10.65 -11.63
CA GLY A 39 3.98 -11.49 -12.83
C GLY A 39 3.99 -12.99 -12.53
N LEU A 40 3.46 -13.41 -11.39
CA LEU A 40 3.39 -14.81 -10.96
C LEU A 40 2.09 -15.49 -11.43
N GLU A 41 2.17 -16.80 -11.63
CA GLU A 41 1.01 -17.62 -11.99
C GLU A 41 0.03 -17.79 -10.81
N ILE A 42 -1.26 -17.93 -11.16
CA ILE A 42 -2.32 -18.21 -10.20
C ILE A 42 -2.13 -19.61 -9.61
N GLU A 43 -1.77 -20.60 -10.42
CA GLU A 43 -1.57 -21.97 -9.97
C GLU A 43 -0.20 -22.17 -9.32
N ASN A 44 -0.15 -22.96 -8.26
CA ASN A 44 1.11 -23.47 -7.72
C ASN A 44 0.89 -24.89 -7.22
N LYS A 45 1.15 -25.86 -8.11
CA LYS A 45 0.86 -27.28 -7.87
C LYS A 45 1.58 -27.85 -6.64
N SER A 46 2.79 -27.39 -6.34
CA SER A 46 3.54 -27.81 -5.15
C SER A 46 2.83 -27.36 -3.88
N ARG A 47 2.48 -26.07 -3.79
CA ARG A 47 1.78 -25.51 -2.63
C ARG A 47 0.40 -26.13 -2.42
N GLU A 48 -0.31 -26.45 -3.50
CA GLU A 48 -1.62 -27.11 -3.43
C GLU A 48 -1.51 -28.54 -2.85
N HIS A 49 -0.48 -29.30 -3.24
CA HIS A 49 -0.18 -30.60 -2.66
C HIS A 49 0.17 -30.50 -1.17
N ASP A 50 0.98 -29.50 -0.79
CA ASP A 50 1.41 -29.29 0.59
C ASP A 50 0.25 -28.92 1.51
N ILE A 51 -0.74 -28.14 1.03
CA ILE A 51 -1.95 -27.76 1.80
C ILE A 51 -2.79 -29.01 2.12
N LYS A 52 -2.97 -29.91 1.16
CA LYS A 52 -3.73 -31.15 1.39
C LYS A 52 -3.04 -32.01 2.45
N ALA A 53 -1.72 -32.12 2.36
CA ALA A 53 -0.93 -32.87 3.32
C ALA A 53 -0.91 -32.22 4.72
N SER A 54 -0.90 -30.89 4.81
CA SER A 54 -0.96 -30.16 6.09
C SER A 54 -2.35 -30.22 6.74
N LEU A 55 -3.44 -30.18 5.96
CA LEU A 55 -4.80 -30.27 6.51
C LEU A 55 -5.05 -31.59 7.25
N LEU A 56 -4.54 -32.70 6.71
CA LEU A 56 -4.66 -34.02 7.34
C LEU A 56 -3.76 -34.17 8.57
N ARG A 57 -2.53 -33.64 8.51
CA ARG A 57 -1.54 -33.81 9.59
C ARG A 57 -1.73 -32.84 10.75
N ASP A 58 -1.98 -31.57 10.45
CA ASP A 58 -1.85 -30.49 11.44
C ASP A 58 -3.18 -30.19 12.17
N PHE A 59 -4.31 -30.65 11.62
CA PHE A 59 -5.66 -30.40 12.16
C PHE A 59 -6.42 -31.66 12.58
N ASP A 60 -5.77 -32.84 12.60
CA ASP A 60 -6.37 -34.15 12.92
C ASP A 60 -7.69 -34.44 12.17
N LEU A 61 -7.79 -33.96 10.93
CA LEU A 61 -8.98 -34.14 10.08
C LEU A 61 -9.04 -35.60 9.58
N LYS A 62 -9.98 -36.37 10.11
CA LYS A 62 -10.18 -37.80 9.75
C LYS A 62 -11.29 -38.03 8.72
N ASP A 63 -12.08 -37.01 8.42
CA ASP A 63 -13.23 -37.11 7.52
C ASP A 63 -12.88 -36.59 6.11
N GLU A 64 -12.88 -37.50 5.13
CA GLU A 64 -12.61 -37.19 3.73
C GLU A 64 -13.60 -36.16 3.13
N ALA A 65 -14.84 -36.11 3.64
CA ALA A 65 -15.83 -35.13 3.17
C ALA A 65 -15.42 -33.69 3.52
N ILE A 66 -14.77 -33.49 4.67
CA ILE A 66 -14.25 -32.17 5.06
C ILE A 66 -13.07 -31.78 4.19
N VAL A 67 -12.20 -32.73 3.84
CA VAL A 67 -11.09 -32.49 2.91
C VAL A 67 -11.61 -32.02 1.55
N GLY A 68 -12.64 -32.69 1.01
CA GLY A 68 -13.28 -32.29 -0.25
C GLY A 68 -13.86 -30.87 -0.22
N LEU A 69 -14.38 -30.42 0.93
CA LEU A 69 -14.84 -29.04 1.09
C LEU A 69 -13.68 -28.03 0.97
N PHE A 70 -12.54 -28.32 1.58
CA PHE A 70 -11.35 -27.46 1.46
C PHE A 70 -10.79 -27.42 0.04
N GLU A 71 -10.79 -28.55 -0.68
CA GLU A 71 -10.42 -28.60 -2.10
C GLU A 71 -11.34 -27.69 -2.93
N TYR A 72 -12.65 -27.77 -2.71
CA TYR A 72 -13.60 -26.87 -3.39
C TYR A 72 -13.35 -25.39 -3.05
N ILE A 73 -13.06 -25.06 -1.79
CA ILE A 73 -12.71 -23.69 -1.39
C ILE A 73 -11.44 -23.20 -2.13
N ILE A 74 -10.44 -24.07 -2.34
CA ILE A 74 -9.24 -23.75 -3.11
C ILE A 74 -9.59 -23.47 -4.57
N ASP A 75 -10.45 -24.28 -5.19
CA ASP A 75 -10.89 -24.07 -6.58
C ASP A 75 -11.68 -22.78 -6.77
N VAL A 76 -12.56 -22.45 -5.81
CA VAL A 76 -13.24 -21.14 -5.77
C VAL A 76 -12.22 -20.00 -5.68
N SER A 77 -11.14 -20.19 -4.91
CA SER A 77 -10.07 -19.19 -4.76
C SER A 77 -9.34 -18.94 -6.08
N LYS A 78 -9.00 -20.00 -6.82
CA LYS A 78 -8.36 -19.92 -8.14
C LYS A 78 -9.27 -19.21 -9.15
N THR A 79 -10.54 -19.60 -9.18
CA THR A 79 -11.56 -18.98 -10.05
C THR A 79 -11.72 -17.48 -9.74
N ARG A 80 -11.74 -17.11 -8.45
CA ARG A 80 -11.80 -15.72 -8.02
C ARG A 80 -10.57 -14.92 -8.46
N GLN A 81 -9.36 -15.48 -8.27
CA GLN A 81 -8.13 -14.83 -8.74
C GLN A 81 -8.11 -14.63 -10.25
N ALA A 82 -8.57 -15.60 -11.04
CA ALA A 82 -8.64 -15.46 -12.50
C ALA A 82 -9.53 -14.29 -12.93
N ARG A 83 -10.73 -14.17 -12.32
CA ARG A 83 -11.64 -13.03 -12.55
C ARG A 83 -11.00 -11.70 -12.16
N ASN A 84 -10.31 -11.67 -11.02
CA ASN A 84 -9.62 -10.47 -10.56
C ASN A 84 -8.47 -10.07 -11.50
N PHE A 85 -7.70 -11.02 -12.03
CA PHE A 85 -6.64 -10.76 -13.00
C PHE A 85 -7.16 -10.04 -14.24
N ASP A 86 -8.29 -10.47 -14.79
CA ASP A 86 -8.89 -9.82 -15.95
C ASP A 86 -9.38 -8.40 -15.62
N ASN A 87 -9.92 -8.19 -14.42
CA ASN A 87 -10.22 -6.84 -13.92
C ASN A 87 -8.96 -5.98 -13.78
N TYR A 88 -7.87 -6.53 -13.23
CA TYR A 88 -6.61 -5.81 -13.06
C TYR A 88 -5.99 -5.41 -14.40
N LYS A 89 -6.07 -6.25 -15.44
CA LYS A 89 -5.64 -5.88 -16.80
C LYS A 89 -6.41 -4.65 -17.32
N ARG A 90 -7.73 -4.65 -17.19
CA ARG A 90 -8.58 -3.50 -17.60
C ARG A 90 -8.22 -2.23 -16.84
N LEU A 91 -8.03 -2.34 -15.52
CA LEU A 91 -7.63 -1.19 -14.69
C LEU A 91 -6.23 -0.68 -15.06
N ARG A 92 -5.27 -1.58 -15.33
CA ARG A 92 -3.92 -1.22 -15.81
C ARG A 92 -4.00 -0.44 -17.11
N GLU A 93 -4.76 -0.92 -18.10
CA GLU A 93 -4.94 -0.23 -19.38
C GLU A 93 -5.53 1.16 -19.20
N ALA A 94 -6.56 1.30 -18.34
CA ALA A 94 -7.15 2.60 -18.02
C ALA A 94 -6.14 3.56 -17.34
N CYS A 95 -5.28 3.05 -16.46
CA CYS A 95 -4.22 3.84 -15.83
C CYS A 95 -3.16 4.30 -16.82
N MET A 96 -2.75 3.44 -17.76
CA MET A 96 -1.69 3.74 -18.73
C MET A 96 -2.05 4.94 -19.62
N ASN A 97 -3.33 5.13 -19.93
CA ASN A 97 -3.83 6.21 -20.79
C ASN A 97 -3.94 7.57 -20.10
N LYS A 98 -3.75 7.64 -18.78
CA LYS A 98 -3.82 8.89 -18.00
C LYS A 98 -2.48 9.60 -17.91
N SER A 99 -2.48 10.93 -17.92
CA SER A 99 -1.26 11.76 -17.90
C SER A 99 -1.04 12.50 -16.57
N GLU A 100 -2.01 12.48 -15.66
CA GLU A 100 -1.87 13.09 -14.34
C GLU A 100 -0.81 12.34 -13.53
N ASN A 101 0.03 13.05 -12.80
CA ASN A 101 0.93 12.40 -11.85
C ASN A 101 0.16 11.94 -10.62
N ILE A 102 0.64 10.86 -10.01
CA ILE A 102 0.22 10.40 -8.68
C ILE A 102 1.32 10.81 -7.70
N LEU A 103 1.01 11.73 -6.80
CA LEU A 103 1.94 12.18 -5.77
C LEU A 103 1.58 11.54 -4.42
N LEU A 104 2.52 10.80 -3.83
CA LEU A 104 2.38 10.14 -2.54
C LEU A 104 3.08 10.97 -1.47
N VAL A 105 2.30 11.51 -0.53
CA VAL A 105 2.77 12.29 0.63
C VAL A 105 2.42 11.58 1.93
N GLY A 106 3.09 11.94 3.02
CA GLY A 106 2.88 11.32 4.33
C GLY A 106 4.17 11.11 5.11
N MET A 107 4.03 10.74 6.39
CA MET A 107 5.15 10.57 7.30
C MET A 107 6.21 9.56 6.79
N PRO A 108 7.50 9.70 7.16
CA PRO A 108 8.46 8.62 6.95
C PRO A 108 7.92 7.31 7.53
N GLY A 109 8.19 6.17 6.91
CA GLY A 109 7.67 4.86 7.33
C GLY A 109 6.19 4.59 7.05
N SER A 110 5.45 5.52 6.42
CA SER A 110 4.05 5.29 6.03
C SER A 110 3.87 4.38 4.81
N GLY A 111 4.96 3.96 4.15
CA GLY A 111 4.93 3.00 3.04
C GLY A 111 4.93 3.59 1.63
N LYS A 112 5.10 4.91 1.48
CA LYS A 112 5.07 5.63 0.18
C LYS A 112 5.94 5.01 -0.90
N THR A 113 7.21 4.75 -0.61
CA THR A 113 8.14 4.16 -1.59
C THR A 113 7.72 2.75 -2.00
N THR A 114 7.25 1.93 -1.06
CA THR A 114 6.75 0.58 -1.33
C THR A 114 5.49 0.62 -2.20
N ILE A 115 4.49 1.42 -1.80
CA ILE A 115 3.24 1.61 -2.55
C ILE A 115 3.56 2.16 -3.95
N GLY A 116 4.42 3.17 -4.06
CA GLY A 116 4.79 3.79 -5.33
C GLY A 116 5.44 2.82 -6.31
N LYS A 117 6.35 1.96 -5.84
CA LYS A 117 6.94 0.89 -6.66
C LYS A 117 5.89 -0.13 -7.12
N LYS A 118 4.97 -0.54 -6.23
CA LYS A 118 3.88 -1.48 -6.59
C LYS A 118 2.89 -0.86 -7.57
N LEU A 119 2.53 0.41 -7.41
CA LEU A 119 1.72 1.16 -8.38
C LEU A 119 2.42 1.24 -9.74
N SER A 120 3.74 1.48 -9.75
CA SER A 120 4.52 1.55 -10.98
C SER A 120 4.51 0.23 -11.73
N SER A 121 4.76 -0.88 -11.05
CA SER A 121 4.63 -2.23 -11.63
C SER A 121 3.19 -2.52 -12.08
N PHE A 122 2.17 -2.13 -11.31
CA PHE A 122 0.77 -2.36 -11.67
C PHE A 122 0.35 -1.55 -12.91
N MET A 123 0.67 -0.26 -12.94
CA MET A 123 0.20 0.72 -13.95
C MET A 123 1.14 0.84 -15.15
N ASN A 124 2.31 0.21 -15.11
CA ASN A 124 3.39 0.38 -16.08
C ASN A 124 3.77 1.87 -16.28
N LYS A 125 3.94 2.58 -15.16
CA LYS A 125 4.33 4.00 -15.11
C LYS A 125 5.65 4.15 -14.37
N ASP A 126 6.44 5.16 -14.73
CA ASP A 126 7.69 5.44 -14.05
C ASP A 126 7.46 5.86 -12.59
N PHE A 127 8.20 5.23 -11.69
CA PHE A 127 8.29 5.62 -10.28
C PHE A 127 9.47 6.56 -10.05
N VAL A 128 9.24 7.62 -9.28
CA VAL A 128 10.24 8.58 -8.85
C VAL A 128 10.16 8.74 -7.33
N ASP A 129 11.30 8.66 -6.66
CA ASP A 129 11.42 9.01 -5.23
C ASP A 129 12.31 10.26 -5.12
N VAL A 130 11.76 11.33 -4.53
CA VAL A 130 12.46 12.63 -4.40
C VAL A 130 13.72 12.48 -3.57
N ASP A 131 13.68 11.71 -2.47
CA ASP A 131 14.85 11.50 -1.60
C ASP A 131 15.95 10.71 -2.35
N GLU A 132 15.56 9.78 -3.23
CA GLU A 132 16.49 9.01 -4.06
C GLU A 132 17.15 9.87 -5.15
N ILE A 133 16.43 10.83 -5.74
CA ILE A 133 17.04 11.78 -6.68
C ILE A 133 18.07 12.63 -5.95
N ILE A 134 17.73 13.19 -4.79
CA ILE A 134 18.67 13.99 -3.98
C ILE A 134 19.92 13.17 -3.65
N TYR A 135 19.75 11.92 -3.23
CA TYR A 135 20.86 11.00 -2.97
C TYR A 135 21.76 10.79 -4.20
N LYS A 136 21.16 10.52 -5.37
CA LYS A 136 21.90 10.28 -6.62
C LYS A 136 22.70 11.49 -7.08
N GLU A 137 22.12 12.69 -6.94
CA GLU A 137 22.72 13.96 -7.36
C GLU A 137 23.83 14.43 -6.40
N ASN A 138 23.67 14.22 -5.08
CA ASN A 138 24.59 14.74 -4.07
C ASN A 138 25.59 13.69 -3.54
N LYS A 139 25.37 12.40 -3.84
CA LYS A 139 26.13 11.26 -3.26
C LYS A 139 26.08 11.21 -1.73
N SER A 140 25.04 11.78 -1.12
CA SER A 140 24.82 11.82 0.33
C SER A 140 23.34 11.66 0.63
N ARG A 141 23.02 10.93 1.69
CA ARG A 141 21.62 10.70 2.10
C ARG A 141 21.05 11.97 2.74
N PRO A 142 19.71 12.16 2.75
CA PRO A 142 19.07 13.31 3.37
C PRO A 142 19.58 13.64 4.79
N GLY A 143 19.72 12.62 5.65
CA GLY A 143 20.24 12.80 7.01
C GLY A 143 21.67 13.34 7.05
N GLU A 144 22.55 12.85 6.19
CA GLU A 144 23.96 13.28 6.10
C GLU A 144 24.07 14.72 5.58
N ILE A 145 23.22 15.09 4.62
CA ILE A 145 23.16 16.46 4.09
C ILE A 145 22.70 17.41 5.19
N ILE A 146 21.66 17.05 5.95
CA ILE A 146 21.14 17.88 7.05
C ILE A 146 22.20 18.04 8.16
N GLU A 147 22.89 16.96 8.53
CA GLU A 147 23.94 16.99 9.55
C GLU A 147 25.11 17.90 9.13
N LYS A 148 25.54 17.83 7.86
CA LYS A 148 26.70 18.56 7.36
C LYS A 148 26.41 20.00 6.95
N HIS A 149 25.23 20.27 6.39
CA HIS A 149 24.89 21.54 5.73
C HIS A 149 23.66 22.25 6.35
N GLY A 150 22.98 21.61 7.29
CA GLY A 150 21.78 22.14 7.94
C GLY A 150 20.49 21.81 7.19
N GLU A 151 19.37 21.86 7.92
CA GLU A 151 18.05 21.51 7.37
C GLU A 151 17.60 22.48 6.28
N ASP A 152 17.84 23.78 6.43
CA ASP A 152 17.40 24.77 5.43
C ASP A 152 18.03 24.51 4.05
N TYR A 153 19.32 24.17 4.03
CA TYR A 153 20.02 23.78 2.80
C TYR A 153 19.38 22.55 2.14
N PHE A 154 19.11 21.50 2.93
CA PHE A 154 18.41 20.32 2.42
C PHE A 154 17.03 20.66 1.86
N ARG A 155 16.27 21.53 2.54
CA ARG A 155 14.94 21.94 2.08
C ARG A 155 15.00 22.74 0.78
N ASN A 156 16.03 23.57 0.57
CA ASN A 156 16.27 24.22 -0.73
C ASN A 156 16.47 23.19 -1.85
N LEU A 157 17.30 22.15 -1.61
CA LEU A 157 17.51 21.06 -2.57
C LEU A 157 16.22 20.28 -2.84
N GLU A 158 15.46 19.95 -1.79
CA GLU A 158 14.18 19.25 -1.88
C GLU A 158 13.16 20.01 -2.74
N THR A 159 13.06 21.33 -2.57
CA THR A 159 12.21 22.20 -3.38
C THR A 159 12.63 22.20 -4.85
N LEU A 160 13.91 22.36 -5.16
CA LEU A 160 14.42 22.37 -6.54
C LEU A 160 14.19 21.03 -7.26
N VAL A 161 14.38 19.92 -6.55
CA VAL A 161 14.10 18.58 -7.10
C VAL A 161 12.61 18.38 -7.31
N LEU A 162 11.77 18.79 -6.35
CA LEU A 162 10.33 18.70 -6.46
C LEU A 162 9.82 19.44 -7.71
N GLU A 163 10.19 20.71 -7.88
CA GLU A 163 9.81 21.50 -9.05
C GLU A 163 10.15 20.78 -10.36
N ARG A 164 11.37 20.23 -10.46
CA ARG A 164 11.83 19.49 -11.65
C ARG A 164 11.01 18.23 -11.92
N VAL A 165 10.64 17.51 -10.87
CA VAL A 165 9.87 16.26 -10.97
C VAL A 165 8.42 16.56 -11.38
N LEU A 166 7.81 17.61 -10.81
CA LEU A 166 6.41 17.99 -11.11
C LEU A 166 6.23 18.53 -12.53
N MET A 167 7.29 18.98 -13.22
CA MET A 167 7.23 19.36 -14.64
C MET A 167 6.99 18.19 -15.59
N LYS A 168 7.24 16.95 -15.17
CA LYS A 168 6.96 15.74 -15.96
C LYS A 168 5.53 15.28 -15.69
N GLN A 169 4.95 14.54 -16.64
CA GLN A 169 3.60 13.99 -16.54
C GLN A 169 3.62 12.46 -16.51
N GLY A 170 2.52 11.88 -16.03
CA GLY A 170 2.27 10.43 -16.01
C GLY A 170 3.18 9.64 -15.07
N LYS A 171 3.75 10.27 -14.05
CA LYS A 171 4.67 9.67 -13.07
C LYS A 171 3.97 9.30 -11.77
N ILE A 172 4.52 8.32 -11.07
CA ILE A 172 4.20 8.06 -9.67
C ILE A 172 5.36 8.60 -8.84
N ILE A 173 5.09 9.53 -7.95
CA ILE A 173 6.11 10.30 -7.23
C ILE A 173 5.93 10.07 -5.74
N ALA A 174 6.95 9.55 -5.05
CA ALA A 174 7.02 9.54 -3.59
C ALA A 174 7.88 10.70 -3.09
N THR A 175 7.41 11.39 -2.05
CA THR A 175 8.13 12.52 -1.45
C THR A 175 8.79 12.15 -0.12
N GLY A 176 9.82 12.91 0.25
CA GLY A 176 10.33 12.92 1.62
C GLY A 176 9.26 13.36 2.63
N GLY A 177 9.34 12.86 3.85
CA GLY A 177 8.36 13.19 4.90
C GLY A 177 8.50 14.60 5.45
N GLY A 178 9.54 15.35 5.08
CA GLY A 178 9.72 16.76 5.45
C GLY A 178 9.29 17.73 4.35
N LEU A 179 8.90 17.23 3.19
CA LEU A 179 8.56 18.06 2.03
C LEU A 179 7.48 19.10 2.32
N VAL A 180 6.51 18.75 3.17
CA VAL A 180 5.44 19.68 3.56
C VAL A 180 5.89 20.80 4.48
N VAL A 181 7.11 20.80 5.03
CA VAL A 181 7.57 21.82 5.98
C VAL A 181 7.61 23.22 5.33
N ARG A 182 7.97 23.32 4.05
CA ARG A 182 7.99 24.60 3.32
C ARG A 182 6.66 24.87 2.63
N ASP A 183 6.16 26.10 2.78
CA ASP A 183 4.95 26.56 2.10
C ASP A 183 5.11 26.56 0.58
N GLU A 184 6.30 26.90 0.09
CA GLU A 184 6.64 26.86 -1.34
C GLU A 184 6.37 25.50 -1.99
N ASN A 185 6.72 24.40 -1.30
CA ASN A 185 6.44 23.05 -1.79
C ASN A 185 4.94 22.76 -1.85
N LEU A 186 4.16 23.28 -0.90
CA LEU A 186 2.70 23.13 -0.91
C LEU A 186 2.10 23.88 -2.10
N ASP A 187 2.60 25.09 -2.38
CA ASP A 187 2.13 25.90 -3.51
C ASP A 187 2.48 25.26 -4.85
N LEU A 188 3.70 24.71 -5.00
CA LEU A 188 4.10 23.94 -6.19
C LEU A 188 3.15 22.75 -6.43
N ILE A 189 2.83 22.00 -5.37
CA ILE A 189 1.90 20.87 -5.46
C ILE A 189 0.49 21.34 -5.84
N LYS A 190 -0.03 22.39 -5.19
CA LYS A 190 -1.39 22.89 -5.46
C LYS A 190 -1.55 23.49 -6.87
N LYS A 191 -0.50 24.09 -7.42
CA LYS A 191 -0.51 24.66 -8.78
C LYS A 191 -0.42 23.59 -9.87
N SER A 192 0.04 22.40 -9.54
CA SER A 192 0.17 21.28 -10.47
C SER A 192 -1.13 20.50 -10.61
N SER A 193 -1.45 20.01 -11.81
CA SER A 193 -2.61 19.13 -12.09
C SER A 193 -2.36 17.68 -11.61
N ASN A 194 -1.87 17.53 -10.38
CA ASN A 194 -1.45 16.25 -9.82
C ASN A 194 -2.50 15.67 -8.89
N LEU A 195 -2.59 14.35 -8.85
CA LEU A 195 -3.43 13.63 -7.91
C LEU A 195 -2.63 13.32 -6.65
N VAL A 196 -2.97 13.96 -5.54
CA VAL A 196 -2.19 13.85 -4.30
C VAL A 196 -2.85 12.88 -3.33
N PHE A 197 -2.18 11.78 -3.04
CA PHE A 197 -2.59 10.83 -2.02
C PHE A 197 -1.75 11.01 -0.76
N TYR A 198 -2.42 11.38 0.33
CA TYR A 198 -1.84 11.28 1.65
C TYR A 198 -1.95 9.84 2.14
N ILE A 199 -0.81 9.17 2.23
CA ILE A 199 -0.66 7.84 2.83
C ILE A 199 -0.45 8.01 4.33
N ASP A 200 -1.54 7.87 5.06
CA ASP A 200 -1.58 7.94 6.51
C ASP A 200 -1.33 6.57 7.14
N ARG A 201 -0.71 6.57 8.31
CA ARG A 201 -0.43 5.36 9.09
C ARG A 201 -0.26 5.77 10.55
N LYS A 202 -0.81 4.98 11.47
CA LYS A 202 -0.72 5.28 12.90
C LYS A 202 0.72 5.44 13.32
N LEU A 203 0.96 6.35 14.25
CA LEU A 203 2.30 6.66 14.75
C LEU A 203 3.03 5.42 15.27
N GLU A 204 2.31 4.51 15.94
CA GLU A 204 2.83 3.24 16.47
C GLU A 204 3.23 2.23 15.38
N ASP A 205 2.66 2.34 14.18
CA ASP A 205 2.89 1.42 13.06
C ASP A 205 3.89 1.99 12.03
N LEU A 206 4.38 3.22 12.23
CA LEU A 206 5.39 3.81 11.36
C LEU A 206 6.72 3.08 11.54
N ASP A 207 7.38 2.70 10.44
CA ASP A 207 8.68 2.03 10.50
C ASP A 207 9.76 2.93 11.13
N ILE A 208 10.24 2.57 12.33
CA ILE A 208 11.10 3.42 13.18
C ILE A 208 12.59 3.12 12.95
N GLU A 209 12.95 2.12 12.13
CA GLU A 209 14.36 1.77 11.92
C GLU A 209 15.17 2.95 11.33
N GLY A 210 16.29 3.27 11.98
CA GLY A 210 17.27 4.24 11.49
C GLY A 210 16.87 5.72 11.56
N ARG A 211 15.84 6.10 12.33
CA ARG A 211 15.41 7.52 12.38
C ARG A 211 16.33 8.40 13.26
N PRO A 212 16.88 9.51 12.72
CA PRO A 212 17.43 10.60 13.52
C PRO A 212 16.37 11.28 14.42
N LEU A 213 15.08 11.13 14.06
CA LEU A 213 13.93 11.79 14.68
C LEU A 213 13.51 11.22 16.05
N SER A 214 14.10 10.09 16.50
CA SER A 214 13.88 9.55 17.84
C SER A 214 14.79 10.18 18.91
N GLN A 215 15.78 10.99 18.51
CA GLN A 215 16.66 11.68 19.46
C GLN A 215 15.89 12.66 20.37
N GLY A 216 14.68 13.07 19.95
CA GLY A 216 13.79 13.98 20.68
C GLY A 216 12.76 13.35 21.62
N GLY A 217 12.62 12.02 21.60
CA GLY A 217 11.59 11.29 22.33
C GLY A 217 10.18 11.33 21.71
N LEU A 218 9.27 10.53 22.28
CA LEU A 218 7.88 10.32 21.79
C LEU A 218 7.10 11.62 21.58
N LYS A 219 7.22 12.57 22.52
CA LYS A 219 6.48 13.83 22.48
C LYS A 219 6.85 14.69 21.26
N GLN A 220 8.15 14.78 20.95
CA GLN A 220 8.59 15.53 19.76
C GLN A 220 8.12 14.87 18.46
N LEU A 221 8.09 13.53 18.43
CA LEU A 221 7.54 12.79 17.29
C LEU A 221 6.03 13.02 17.13
N GLU A 222 5.27 13.04 18.22
CA GLU A 222 3.85 13.37 18.22
C GLU A 222 3.59 14.81 17.73
N ASP A 223 4.35 15.79 18.23
CA ASP A 223 4.22 17.18 17.83
C ASP A 223 4.55 17.35 16.33
N LEU A 224 5.62 16.70 15.86
CA LEU A 224 5.99 16.66 14.46
C LEU A 224 4.90 16.03 13.58
N TYR A 225 4.35 14.90 14.03
CA TYR A 225 3.26 14.20 13.36
C TYR A 225 2.03 15.11 13.25
N ARG A 226 1.60 15.74 14.34
CA ARG A 226 0.46 16.67 14.36
C ARG A 226 0.67 17.86 13.42
N PHE A 227 1.86 18.45 13.43
CA PHE A 227 2.19 19.58 12.56
C PHE A 227 2.14 19.17 11.07
N ARG A 228 2.79 18.06 10.71
CA ARG A 228 2.89 17.62 9.31
C ARG A 228 1.56 17.08 8.78
N ASN A 229 0.76 16.40 9.60
CA ASN A 229 -0.54 15.85 9.19
C ASN A 229 -1.50 16.91 8.67
N LYS A 230 -1.65 18.03 9.39
CA LYS A 230 -2.49 19.15 8.94
C LYS A 230 -2.06 19.66 7.55
N ARG A 231 -0.75 19.66 7.31
CA ARG A 231 -0.16 20.13 6.05
C ARG A 231 -0.33 19.11 4.93
N TYR A 232 -0.15 17.80 5.19
CA TYR A 232 -0.50 16.75 4.22
C TYR A 232 -1.98 16.83 3.81
N GLU A 233 -2.89 16.98 4.78
CA GLU A 233 -4.32 17.10 4.52
C GLU A 233 -4.66 18.32 3.66
N SER A 234 -3.96 19.45 3.88
CA SER A 234 -4.16 20.69 3.12
C SER A 234 -3.82 20.62 1.63
N ILE A 235 -3.05 19.63 1.20
CA ILE A 235 -2.62 19.44 -0.20
C ILE A 235 -3.15 18.15 -0.82
N SER A 236 -3.67 17.23 -0.01
CA SER A 236 -4.12 15.92 -0.49
C SER A 236 -5.47 16.02 -1.18
N THR A 237 -5.60 15.37 -2.34
CA THR A 237 -6.89 15.11 -2.97
C THR A 237 -7.62 13.98 -2.24
N TYR A 238 -6.87 12.95 -1.83
CA TYR A 238 -7.39 11.79 -1.11
C TYR A 238 -6.48 11.45 0.07
N LYS A 239 -7.10 11.10 1.20
CA LYS A 239 -6.42 10.51 2.36
C LYS A 239 -6.73 9.02 2.41
N LEU A 240 -5.70 8.20 2.48
CA LEU A 240 -5.81 6.74 2.59
C LEU A 240 -5.03 6.28 3.82
N TYR A 241 -5.63 5.36 4.56
CA TYR A 241 -5.00 4.74 5.71
C TYR A 241 -4.36 3.42 5.28
N ASN A 242 -3.04 3.28 5.51
CA ASN A 242 -2.25 2.15 5.06
C ASN A 242 -2.07 1.11 6.16
N ASP A 243 -3.07 0.24 6.31
CA ASP A 243 -2.97 -1.00 7.09
C ASP A 243 -2.35 -2.15 6.27
N ASP A 244 -2.63 -2.18 4.97
CA ASP A 244 -2.12 -3.16 4.02
C ASP A 244 -1.72 -2.47 2.71
N ILE A 245 -0.52 -2.82 2.22
CA ILE A 245 0.06 -2.21 1.02
C ILE A 245 -0.79 -2.52 -0.23
N TYR A 246 -1.30 -3.74 -0.38
CA TYR A 246 -2.05 -4.17 -1.56
C TYR A 246 -3.45 -3.56 -1.59
N ASP A 247 -4.12 -3.47 -0.44
CA ASP A 247 -5.41 -2.81 -0.33
C ASP A 247 -5.28 -1.30 -0.66
N THR A 248 -4.20 -0.66 -0.19
CA THR A 248 -3.90 0.75 -0.50
C THR A 248 -3.61 0.94 -1.99
N VAL A 249 -2.77 0.09 -2.58
CA VAL A 249 -2.47 0.10 -4.03
C VAL A 249 -3.76 -0.05 -4.84
N TYR A 250 -4.60 -1.02 -4.50
CA TYR A 250 -5.85 -1.26 -5.23
C TYR A 250 -6.82 -0.08 -5.10
N SER A 251 -6.88 0.56 -3.94
CA SER A 251 -7.71 1.74 -3.71
C SER A 251 -7.25 2.93 -4.57
N ILE A 252 -5.94 3.18 -4.63
CA ILE A 252 -5.36 4.22 -5.50
C ILE A 252 -5.67 3.94 -6.96
N VAL A 253 -5.47 2.69 -7.43
CA VAL A 253 -5.79 2.29 -8.80
C VAL A 253 -7.25 2.59 -9.13
N LYS A 254 -8.20 2.14 -8.30
CA LYS A 254 -9.63 2.35 -8.54
C LYS A 254 -10.00 3.83 -8.58
N ILE A 255 -9.47 4.62 -7.65
CA ILE A 255 -9.71 6.07 -7.62
C ILE A 255 -9.16 6.70 -8.90
N TYR A 256 -7.90 6.41 -9.24
CA TYR A 256 -7.25 6.99 -10.41
C TYR A 256 -7.97 6.66 -11.71
N THR A 257 -8.47 5.44 -11.88
CA THR A 257 -9.25 5.03 -13.07
C THR A 257 -10.65 5.62 -13.14
N SER A 258 -11.22 6.10 -12.04
CA SER A 258 -12.59 6.62 -11.98
C SER A 258 -12.71 8.12 -12.23
N LEU A 259 -11.57 8.83 -12.27
CA LEU A 259 -11.47 10.25 -12.64
C LEU A 259 -11.57 10.43 -14.15
#